data_AF-A0A1I3MYK6-F1
#
_entry.id   AF-A0A1I3MYK6-F1
#
_cell.length_a   1.000
_cell.length_b   1.000
_cell.length_c   1.000
_cell.angle_alpha   90.00
_cell.angle_beta   90.00
_cell.angle_gamma   90.00
#
_symmetry.space_group_name_H-M   'P 1'
#
loop_
_entity.id
_entity.type
_entity.pdbx_description
1 polymer ?
#
loop_
_entity_poly.entity_id
_entity_poly.type
_entity_poly.pdbx_seq_one_letter_code
_entity_poly.pdbx_strand_id
1 'polypeptide(L)'
;MSNPRNHNHEHDQEGPVVCPWCQTEIVWDEEIGPERYCPHCENELSGYRTLQLDVDEAGEEDPGEQEEDDNQAWSGDGGDQDLTDFREYNRERLALDGTMERMLDDQLEAPECPNCRELMLEAGTHIVTGDAFKARIPAALGAPVVETPFALVMYVCPSCFHTENRLSVQDQERLVFLLTEASDEGGENG
;
A
#
# COMPACT_ATOMS: atom_id res chain seq x y z
N MET A 1 -45.02 13.11 -29.90
CA MET A 1 -44.98 14.24 -28.94
C MET A 1 -45.58 13.72 -27.65
N SER A 2 -44.91 13.59 -26.50
CA SER A 2 -43.56 13.94 -26.08
C SER A 2 -43.23 13.11 -24.83
N ASN A 3 -41.94 12.86 -24.63
CA ASN A 3 -41.29 12.08 -23.57
C ASN A 3 -41.58 12.61 -22.15
N PRO A 4 -41.75 11.77 -21.11
CA PRO A 4 -41.63 12.21 -19.72
C PRO A 4 -40.16 12.35 -19.31
N ARG A 5 -39.92 13.35 -18.47
CA ARG A 5 -38.60 13.94 -18.18
C ARG A 5 -37.82 13.10 -17.19
N ASN A 6 -36.56 12.83 -17.55
CA ASN A 6 -35.52 12.36 -16.65
C ASN A 6 -35.23 13.48 -15.62
N HIS A 7 -35.44 13.21 -14.33
CA HIS A 7 -34.97 14.07 -13.26
C HIS A 7 -33.51 13.72 -12.98
N ASN A 8 -32.58 14.53 -13.51
CA ASN A 8 -31.20 14.52 -13.02
C ASN A 8 -31.14 15.40 -11.78
N HIS A 9 -30.70 14.82 -10.67
CA HIS A 9 -30.34 15.53 -9.45
C HIS A 9 -29.19 16.50 -9.72
N GLU A 10 -29.47 17.80 -9.56
CA GLU A 10 -28.45 18.84 -9.41
C GLU A 10 -27.76 18.66 -8.05
N HIS A 11 -26.47 18.33 -8.07
CA HIS A 11 -25.62 18.38 -6.88
C HIS A 11 -24.91 19.73 -6.84
N ASP A 12 -25.58 20.73 -6.27
CA ASP A 12 -24.92 21.96 -5.79
C ASP A 12 -24.04 21.59 -4.58
N GLN A 13 -22.72 21.53 -4.78
CA GLN A 13 -21.73 21.42 -3.71
C GLN A 13 -20.76 22.61 -3.82
N GLU A 14 -21.04 23.68 -3.08
CA GLU A 14 -20.17 24.87 -2.95
C GLU A 14 -18.94 24.56 -2.06
N GLY A 15 -18.01 23.77 -2.58
CA GLY A 15 -16.71 23.49 -1.96
C GLY A 15 -15.63 23.20 -3.00
N PRO A 16 -14.34 23.47 -2.69
CA PRO A 16 -13.25 23.23 -3.64
C PRO A 16 -13.16 21.74 -3.99
N VAL A 17 -13.21 21.42 -5.29
CA VAL A 17 -13.12 20.04 -5.77
C VAL A 17 -11.66 19.63 -5.78
N VAL A 18 -11.24 18.71 -4.91
CA VAL A 18 -9.84 18.27 -4.86
C VAL A 18 -9.67 16.94 -5.60
N CYS A 19 -8.65 16.84 -6.45
CA CYS A 19 -8.34 15.61 -7.16
C CYS A 19 -7.89 14.50 -6.18
N PRO A 20 -8.50 13.30 -6.20
CA PRO A 20 -8.12 12.21 -5.30
C PRO A 20 -6.75 11.58 -5.63
N TRP A 21 -6.19 11.87 -6.81
CA TRP A 21 -4.94 11.29 -7.28
C TRP A 21 -3.72 12.17 -6.97
N CYS A 22 -3.78 13.44 -7.35
CA CYS A 22 -2.68 14.38 -7.15
C CYS A 22 -2.91 15.38 -6.01
N GLN A 23 -4.06 15.29 -5.33
CA GLN A 23 -4.43 16.16 -4.20
C GLN A 23 -4.42 17.65 -4.53
N THR A 24 -4.51 17.98 -5.82
CA THR A 24 -4.56 19.36 -6.31
C THR A 24 -6.01 19.81 -6.38
N GLU A 25 -6.28 21.03 -5.91
CA GLU A 25 -7.57 21.69 -6.07
C GLU A 25 -7.84 21.92 -7.56
N ILE A 26 -8.98 21.43 -8.04
CA ILE A 26 -9.45 21.55 -9.40
C ILE A 26 -10.32 22.79 -9.48
N VAL A 27 -9.87 23.75 -10.29
CA VAL A 27 -10.67 24.90 -10.71
C VAL A 27 -11.26 24.58 -12.07
N TRP A 28 -12.59 24.53 -12.14
CA TRP A 28 -13.31 24.27 -13.38
C TRP A 28 -13.41 25.52 -14.24
N ASP A 29 -13.31 25.33 -15.55
CA ASP A 29 -13.58 26.40 -16.51
C ASP A 29 -15.09 26.70 -16.55
N GLU A 30 -15.44 28.00 -16.55
CA GLU A 30 -16.84 28.46 -16.51
C GLU A 30 -17.62 28.15 -17.80
N GLU A 31 -16.96 27.95 -18.93
CA GLU A 31 -17.57 27.66 -20.23
C GLU A 31 -17.71 26.14 -20.49
N ILE A 32 -16.80 25.33 -19.92
CA ILE A 32 -16.75 23.88 -20.18
C ILE A 32 -17.34 23.06 -19.02
N GLY A 33 -17.21 23.52 -17.77
CA GLY A 33 -17.72 22.84 -16.59
C GLY A 33 -16.88 21.63 -16.14
N PRO A 34 -17.41 20.77 -15.26
CA PRO A 34 -16.67 19.63 -14.71
C PRO A 34 -16.37 18.56 -15.77
N GLU A 35 -15.11 18.23 -15.93
CA GLU A 35 -14.62 17.23 -16.89
C GLU A 35 -14.41 15.85 -16.23
N ARG A 36 -14.34 14.80 -17.07
CA ARG A 36 -14.11 13.42 -16.61
C ARG A 36 -12.68 13.16 -16.15
N TYR A 37 -11.72 14.00 -16.54
CA TYR A 37 -10.31 13.85 -16.26
C TYR A 37 -9.78 15.04 -15.47
N CYS A 38 -8.79 14.80 -14.61
CA CYS A 38 -8.12 15.87 -13.90
C CYS A 38 -7.23 16.68 -14.87
N PRO A 39 -7.33 18.03 -14.92
CA PRO A 39 -6.48 18.85 -15.79
C PRO A 39 -5.00 18.90 -15.35
N HIS A 40 -4.68 18.42 -14.13
CA HIS A 40 -3.31 18.44 -13.60
C HIS A 40 -2.56 17.13 -13.81
N CYS A 41 -3.26 15.99 -13.81
CA CYS A 41 -2.63 14.67 -13.85
C CYS A 41 -3.28 13.68 -14.82
N GLU A 42 -4.32 14.11 -15.55
CA GLU A 42 -4.99 13.34 -16.61
C GLU A 42 -5.63 12.02 -16.15
N ASN A 43 -5.77 11.80 -14.84
CA ASN A 43 -6.49 10.65 -14.30
C ASN A 43 -8.01 10.86 -14.33
N GLU A 44 -8.75 9.77 -14.52
CA GLU A 44 -10.21 9.80 -14.52
C GLU A 44 -10.76 10.07 -13.10
N LEU A 45 -11.71 11.00 -13.01
CA LEU A 45 -12.32 11.45 -11.75
C LEU A 45 -13.59 10.67 -11.39
N SER A 46 -14.09 9.81 -12.29
CA SER A 46 -15.41 9.16 -12.22
C SER A 46 -15.50 7.92 -11.31
N GLY A 47 -14.40 7.45 -10.69
CA GLY A 47 -14.34 6.04 -10.32
C GLY A 47 -13.54 5.64 -9.08
N TYR A 48 -13.35 6.50 -8.08
CA TYR A 48 -12.80 6.02 -6.81
C TYR A 48 -13.89 5.93 -5.74
N ARG A 49 -14.18 4.68 -5.31
CA ARG A 49 -14.87 4.29 -4.07
C ARG A 49 -16.40 4.25 -3.96
N THR A 50 -17.14 3.98 -5.05
CA THR A 50 -18.52 3.46 -4.90
C THR A 50 -18.82 2.40 -5.95
N LEU A 51 -18.88 1.13 -5.51
CA LEU A 51 -19.72 0.14 -6.19
C LEU A 51 -21.17 0.57 -5.95
N GLN A 52 -21.80 1.22 -6.92
CA GLN A 52 -23.25 1.40 -6.91
C GLN A 52 -23.87 0.06 -7.34
N LEU A 53 -24.40 -0.68 -6.37
CA LEU A 53 -25.26 -1.82 -6.63
C LEU A 53 -26.68 -1.29 -6.76
N ASP A 54 -27.15 -1.11 -8.00
CA ASP A 54 -28.55 -0.81 -8.28
C ASP A 54 -29.39 -2.06 -7.97
N VAL A 55 -30.07 -2.06 -6.82
CA VAL A 55 -31.13 -3.02 -6.51
C VAL A 55 -32.47 -2.33 -6.77
N ASP A 56 -32.83 -2.23 -8.05
CA ASP A 56 -34.15 -1.76 -8.47
C ASP A 56 -35.14 -2.94 -8.50
N GLU A 57 -35.89 -3.03 -7.40
CA GLU A 57 -37.34 -3.28 -7.31
C GLU A 57 -38.01 -4.20 -8.36
N ALA A 58 -38.26 -5.44 -7.96
CA ALA A 58 -39.37 -6.25 -8.51
C ALA A 58 -40.48 -6.36 -7.45
N GLY A 59 -41.42 -5.41 -7.52
CA GLY A 59 -42.86 -5.52 -7.23
C GLY A 59 -43.35 -6.36 -6.04
N GLU A 60 -43.98 -5.68 -5.07
CA GLU A 60 -44.86 -6.24 -4.05
C GLU A 60 -46.12 -6.90 -4.66
N GLU A 61 -46.29 -8.22 -4.53
CA GLU A 61 -47.61 -8.88 -4.40
C GLU A 61 -47.47 -10.16 -3.50
N ASP A 62 -48.13 -10.16 -2.34
CA ASP A 62 -48.41 -11.31 -1.45
C ASP A 62 -49.95 -11.41 -1.35
N PRO A 63 -50.65 -12.58 -1.19
CA PRO A 63 -50.18 -13.86 -0.63
C PRO A 63 -50.66 -15.16 -1.30
N GLY A 64 -49.85 -16.22 -1.18
CA GLY A 64 -50.27 -17.58 -1.51
C GLY A 64 -49.28 -18.64 -1.01
N GLU A 65 -49.62 -19.33 0.07
CA GLU A 65 -48.88 -20.47 0.62
C GLU A 65 -48.64 -21.55 -0.44
N GLN A 66 -47.37 -21.78 -0.79
CA GLN A 66 -46.91 -23.03 -1.40
C GLN A 66 -45.45 -23.28 -1.00
N GLU A 67 -45.27 -24.28 -0.14
CA GLU A 67 -43.98 -24.85 0.23
C GLU A 67 -43.37 -25.59 -0.98
N GLU A 68 -42.43 -24.98 -1.70
CA GLU A 68 -41.58 -25.71 -2.65
C GLU A 68 -40.11 -25.22 -2.59
N ASP A 69 -39.27 -26.08 -2.01
CA ASP A 69 -37.81 -26.24 -2.08
C ASP A 69 -37.03 -25.33 -3.06
N ASP A 70 -36.58 -24.16 -2.59
CA ASP A 70 -35.61 -23.31 -3.28
C ASP A 70 -34.17 -23.84 -3.13
N ASN A 71 -33.90 -24.95 -3.82
CA ASN A 71 -32.55 -25.39 -4.16
C ASN A 71 -32.25 -25.08 -5.63
N GLN A 72 -32.59 -23.86 -6.08
CA GLN A 72 -32.21 -23.37 -7.40
C GLN A 72 -30.76 -22.85 -7.35
N ALA A 73 -29.86 -23.79 -7.08
CA ALA A 73 -28.44 -23.66 -7.36
C ALA A 73 -28.29 -23.37 -8.86
N TRP A 74 -27.72 -22.21 -9.14
CA TRP A 74 -27.24 -21.76 -10.44
C TRP A 74 -26.68 -22.93 -11.25
N SER A 75 -27.50 -23.48 -12.15
CA SER A 75 -27.06 -24.45 -13.14
C SER A 75 -26.34 -23.68 -14.24
N GLY A 76 -25.16 -23.16 -13.88
CA GLY A 76 -24.16 -22.68 -14.81
C GLY A 76 -23.54 -23.87 -15.51
N ASP A 77 -23.89 -24.03 -16.78
CA ASP A 77 -23.28 -24.88 -17.78
C ASP A 77 -21.80 -25.21 -17.48
N GLY A 78 -21.57 -26.47 -17.12
CA GLY A 78 -20.32 -27.00 -16.61
C GLY A 78 -19.26 -27.06 -17.70
N GLY A 79 -18.40 -26.05 -17.73
CA GLY A 79 -16.99 -26.28 -18.02
C GLY A 79 -16.39 -26.99 -16.82
N ASP A 80 -15.99 -28.25 -17.01
CA ASP A 80 -15.09 -29.01 -16.13
C ASP A 80 -13.76 -28.24 -16.00
N GLN A 81 -13.78 -27.16 -15.23
CA GLN A 81 -12.58 -26.45 -14.82
C GLN A 81 -12.07 -27.19 -13.59
N ASP A 82 -10.88 -27.75 -13.70
CA ASP A 82 -10.23 -28.53 -12.65
C ASP A 82 -10.14 -27.71 -11.34
N LEU A 83 -11.12 -27.92 -10.46
CA LEU A 83 -11.20 -27.24 -9.16
C LEU A 83 -10.14 -27.74 -8.18
N THR A 84 -9.35 -28.77 -8.54
CA THR A 84 -8.28 -29.27 -7.68
C THR A 84 -7.09 -28.33 -7.65
N ASP A 85 -6.71 -27.76 -8.81
CA ASP A 85 -5.67 -26.74 -8.93
C ASP A 85 -5.99 -25.48 -8.10
N PHE A 86 -7.26 -25.04 -8.11
CA PHE A 86 -7.70 -23.90 -7.30
C PHE A 86 -7.60 -24.20 -5.79
N ARG A 87 -7.90 -25.42 -5.35
CA ARG A 87 -7.80 -25.81 -3.93
C ARG A 87 -6.36 -25.94 -3.45
N GLU A 88 -5.46 -26.48 -4.27
CA GLU A 88 -4.04 -26.60 -3.95
C GLU A 88 -3.35 -25.23 -3.88
N TYR A 89 -3.58 -24.36 -4.86
CA TYR A 89 -3.10 -22.98 -4.85
C TYR A 89 -3.54 -22.20 -3.60
N ASN A 90 -4.80 -22.36 -3.19
CA ASN A 90 -5.30 -21.74 -1.96
C ASN A 90 -4.58 -22.27 -0.70
N ARG A 91 -4.21 -23.55 -0.65
CA ARG A 91 -3.51 -24.13 0.49
C ARG A 91 -2.07 -23.62 0.60
N GLU A 92 -1.35 -23.55 -0.52
CA GLU A 92 0.02 -23.06 -0.55
C GLU A 92 0.09 -21.58 -0.15
N ARG A 93 -0.84 -20.75 -0.63
CA ARG A 93 -0.95 -19.35 -0.23
C ARG A 93 -1.25 -19.19 1.26
N LEU A 94 -2.21 -19.94 1.79
CA LEU A 94 -2.51 -19.92 3.23
C LEU A 94 -1.30 -20.33 4.08
N ALA A 95 -0.52 -21.32 3.60
CA ALA A 95 0.70 -21.75 4.28
C ALA A 95 1.82 -20.70 4.22
N LEU A 96 1.95 -20.01 3.08
CA LEU A 96 2.87 -18.88 2.91
C LEU A 96 2.50 -17.75 3.88
N ASP A 97 1.26 -17.28 3.83
CA ASP A 97 0.77 -16.16 4.65
C ASP A 97 0.92 -16.48 6.15
N GLY A 98 0.50 -17.67 6.59
CA GLY A 98 0.65 -18.08 8.00
C GLY A 98 2.09 -18.36 8.43
N THR A 99 3.03 -18.57 7.51
CA THR A 99 4.46 -18.65 7.85
C THR A 99 5.07 -17.26 7.92
N MET A 100 4.70 -16.38 6.99
CA MET A 100 5.09 -14.97 7.00
C MET A 100 4.66 -14.27 8.28
N GLU A 101 3.39 -14.43 8.70
CA GLU A 101 2.87 -13.83 9.95
C GLU A 101 3.71 -14.25 11.17
N ARG A 102 4.00 -15.55 11.31
CA ARG A 102 4.83 -16.04 12.42
C ARG A 102 6.25 -15.48 12.41
N MET A 103 6.85 -15.36 11.23
CA MET A 103 8.19 -14.75 11.11
C MET A 103 8.15 -13.27 11.48
N LEU A 104 7.12 -12.54 11.06
CA LEU A 104 6.94 -11.12 11.40
C LEU A 104 6.72 -10.92 12.90
N ASP A 105 5.97 -11.81 13.57
CA ASP A 105 5.74 -11.76 15.02
C ASP A 105 7.02 -11.96 15.83
N ASP A 106 7.97 -12.76 15.33
CA ASP A 106 9.26 -13.04 15.99
C ASP A 106 10.30 -11.92 15.77
N GLN A 107 10.09 -11.05 14.77
CA GLN A 107 11.02 -9.98 14.42
C GLN A 107 10.87 -8.76 15.33
N LEU A 108 11.99 -8.13 15.69
CA LEU A 108 11.97 -6.86 16.43
C LEU A 108 11.50 -5.68 15.56
N GLU A 109 11.85 -5.70 14.27
CA GLU A 109 11.48 -4.69 13.29
C GLU A 109 10.92 -5.36 12.02
N ALA A 110 9.83 -4.81 11.50
CA ALA A 110 9.20 -5.25 10.25
C ALA A 110 9.04 -4.04 9.33
N PRO A 111 10.08 -3.65 8.57
CA PRO A 111 10.02 -2.49 7.70
C PRO A 111 9.13 -2.75 6.47
N GLU A 112 8.51 -1.70 5.95
CA GLU A 112 7.78 -1.75 4.67
C GLU A 112 8.74 -1.71 3.48
N CYS A 113 8.45 -2.51 2.45
CA CYS A 113 9.24 -2.53 1.23
C CYS A 113 9.09 -1.22 0.45
N PRO A 114 10.19 -0.56 0.04
CA PRO A 114 10.11 0.70 -0.71
C PRO A 114 9.49 0.55 -2.10
N ASN A 115 9.45 -0.68 -2.65
CA ASN A 115 8.92 -0.95 -3.98
C ASN A 115 7.42 -1.24 -3.99
N CYS A 116 6.92 -2.05 -3.05
CA CYS A 116 5.51 -2.49 -3.03
C CYS A 116 4.78 -2.25 -1.70
N ARG A 117 5.45 -1.68 -0.69
CA ARG A 117 4.93 -1.34 0.65
C ARG A 117 4.44 -2.52 1.49
N GLU A 118 4.85 -3.73 1.14
CA GLU A 118 4.61 -4.94 1.93
C GLU A 118 5.65 -5.08 3.02
N LEU A 119 5.28 -5.68 4.16
CA LEU A 119 6.21 -5.94 5.25
C LEU A 119 7.33 -6.90 4.81
N MET A 120 8.55 -6.58 5.19
CA MET A 120 9.74 -7.36 4.85
C MET A 120 10.15 -8.31 5.98
N LEU A 121 10.74 -9.44 5.58
CA LEU A 121 11.23 -10.47 6.49
C LEU A 121 12.72 -10.30 6.76
N GLU A 122 13.14 -10.41 8.01
CA GLU A 122 14.56 -10.45 8.38
C GLU A 122 15.18 -11.74 7.85
N ALA A 123 16.19 -11.60 7.00
CA ALA A 123 16.88 -12.72 6.38
C ALA A 123 18.23 -13.04 7.06
N GLY A 124 18.77 -12.09 7.84
CA GLY A 124 19.94 -12.30 8.66
C GLY A 124 20.78 -11.03 8.86
N THR A 125 21.94 -11.20 9.50
CA THR A 125 22.86 -10.11 9.83
C THR A 125 24.24 -10.33 9.20
N HIS A 126 24.76 -9.30 8.54
CA HIS A 126 26.11 -9.26 8.00
C HIS A 126 26.99 -8.33 8.83
N ILE A 127 28.06 -8.89 9.41
CA ILE A 127 29.03 -8.11 10.19
C ILE A 127 30.14 -7.62 9.26
N VAL A 128 30.28 -6.31 9.14
CA VAL A 128 31.32 -5.67 8.34
C VAL A 128 32.55 -5.43 9.22
N THR A 129 33.67 -6.02 8.84
CA THR A 129 34.95 -5.92 9.56
C THR A 129 36.11 -5.61 8.60
N GLY A 130 37.21 -5.08 9.17
CA GLY A 130 38.48 -4.89 8.47
C GLY A 130 38.48 -3.77 7.41
N ASP A 131 39.56 -3.74 6.63
CA ASP A 131 39.89 -2.61 5.74
C ASP A 131 39.12 -2.60 4.41
N ALA A 132 38.27 -3.61 4.15
CA ALA A 132 37.48 -3.71 2.94
C ALA A 132 36.38 -2.63 2.88
N PHE A 133 35.92 -2.16 4.04
CA PHE A 133 35.03 -1.02 4.15
C PHE A 133 35.85 0.26 4.33
N LYS A 134 35.72 1.18 3.37
CA LYS A 134 36.35 2.50 3.45
C LYS A 134 35.33 3.51 3.92
N ALA A 135 35.36 3.81 5.22
CA ALA A 135 34.44 4.79 5.80
C ALA A 135 34.67 6.18 5.20
N ARG A 136 33.57 6.89 4.93
CA ARG A 136 33.61 8.28 4.50
C ARG A 136 33.73 9.18 5.72
N ILE A 137 34.60 10.19 5.64
CA ILE A 137 34.78 11.24 6.65
C ILE A 137 34.33 12.58 6.06
N PRO A 138 33.09 13.03 6.35
CA PRO A 138 32.62 14.34 5.94
C PRO A 138 33.34 15.45 6.71
N ALA A 139 33.64 16.58 6.06
CA ALA A 139 34.30 17.71 6.69
C ALA A 139 33.51 18.30 7.87
N ALA A 140 32.18 18.31 7.78
CA ALA A 140 31.30 18.79 8.84
C ALA A 140 31.33 17.90 10.10
N LEU A 141 31.70 16.62 9.95
CA LEU A 141 31.73 15.66 11.05
C LEU A 141 33.14 15.45 11.60
N GLY A 142 34.18 15.55 10.77
CA GLY A 142 35.57 15.28 11.16
C GLY A 142 35.88 13.83 11.50
N ALA A 143 34.86 12.98 11.63
CA ALA A 143 34.94 11.56 11.95
C ALA A 143 34.23 10.69 10.89
N PRO A 144 34.51 9.37 10.85
CA PRO A 144 33.78 8.42 10.01
C PRO A 144 32.27 8.42 10.33
N VAL A 145 31.42 8.42 9.30
CA VAL A 145 29.96 8.32 9.53
C VAL A 145 29.60 6.99 10.20
N VAL A 146 30.21 5.89 9.75
CA VAL A 146 30.08 4.57 10.37
C VAL A 146 31.47 4.00 10.54
N GLU A 147 31.78 3.51 11.74
CA GLU A 147 33.08 2.91 12.07
C GLU A 147 32.96 1.40 12.16
N THR A 148 33.96 0.66 11.67
CA THR A 148 34.01 -0.80 11.81
C THR A 148 34.50 -1.22 13.20
N PRO A 149 34.01 -2.34 13.75
CA PRO A 149 32.99 -3.22 13.18
C PRO A 149 31.57 -2.67 13.38
N PHE A 150 30.69 -2.92 12.39
CA PHE A 150 29.26 -2.65 12.47
C PHE A 150 28.47 -3.78 11.80
N ALA A 151 27.19 -3.88 12.12
CA ALA A 151 26.29 -4.90 11.60
C ALA A 151 25.22 -4.28 10.68
N LEU A 152 24.95 -4.99 9.58
CA LEU A 152 23.84 -4.72 8.67
C LEU A 152 22.83 -5.85 8.78
N VAL A 153 21.57 -5.52 9.04
CA VAL A 153 20.45 -6.47 9.02
C VAL A 153 19.84 -6.44 7.61
N MET A 154 19.78 -7.61 6.98
CA MET A 154 19.24 -7.78 5.63
C MET A 154 17.77 -8.19 5.73
N TYR A 155 16.93 -7.50 4.97
CA TYR A 155 15.51 -7.77 4.84
C TYR A 155 15.16 -8.15 3.41
N VAL A 156 14.19 -9.07 3.25
CA VAL A 156 13.69 -9.52 1.94
C VAL A 156 12.18 -9.37 1.90
N CYS A 157 11.67 -8.71 0.84
CA CYS A 157 10.24 -8.62 0.60
C CYS A 157 9.72 -9.94 -0.03
N PRO A 158 8.77 -10.64 0.59
CA PRO A 158 8.24 -11.90 0.04
C PRO A 158 7.39 -11.69 -1.22
N SER A 159 6.82 -10.50 -1.41
CA SER A 159 5.92 -10.21 -2.53
C SER A 159 6.64 -9.84 -3.83
N CYS A 160 7.74 -9.09 -3.74
CA CYS A 160 8.49 -8.62 -4.92
C CYS A 160 9.99 -8.98 -4.91
N PHE A 161 10.46 -9.69 -3.88
CA PHE A 161 11.85 -10.14 -3.71
C PHE A 161 12.90 -9.02 -3.69
N HIS A 162 12.46 -7.77 -3.45
CA HIS A 162 13.37 -6.67 -3.16
C HIS A 162 14.13 -6.92 -1.85
N THR A 163 15.41 -6.58 -1.84
CA THR A 163 16.28 -6.73 -0.66
C THR A 163 16.75 -5.37 -0.18
N GLU A 164 16.71 -5.14 1.12
CA GLU A 164 17.19 -3.92 1.75
C GLU A 164 18.14 -4.27 2.91
N ASN A 165 19.17 -3.45 3.12
CA ASN A 165 20.05 -3.55 4.27
C ASN A 165 19.86 -2.34 5.16
N ARG A 166 19.63 -2.55 6.46
CA ARG A 166 19.56 -1.51 7.49
C ARG A 166 20.71 -1.69 8.46
N LEU A 167 21.21 -0.60 9.05
CA LEU A 167 22.15 -0.70 10.17
C LEU A 167 21.47 -1.41 11.35
N SER A 168 22.23 -2.19 12.13
CA SER A 168 21.69 -2.75 13.38
C SER A 168 21.23 -1.64 14.32
N VAL A 169 20.27 -1.92 15.20
CA VAL A 169 19.76 -0.92 16.17
C VAL A 169 20.91 -0.32 16.98
N GLN A 170 21.85 -1.15 17.43
CA GLN A 170 23.02 -0.70 18.18
C GLN A 170 23.90 0.27 17.37
N ASP A 171 24.11 -0.01 16.08
CA ASP A 171 24.93 0.86 15.22
C ASP A 171 24.18 2.13 14.78
N GLN A 172 22.84 2.07 14.69
CA GLN A 172 22.01 3.27 14.50
C GLN A 172 22.15 4.23 15.70
N GLU A 173 22.08 3.71 16.93
CA GLU A 173 22.26 4.51 18.15
C GLU A 173 23.65 5.17 18.20
N ARG A 174 24.71 4.42 17.85
CA ARG A 174 26.07 4.97 17.73
C ARG A 174 26.15 6.11 16.73
N LEU A 175 25.51 5.96 15.56
CA LEU A 175 25.47 7.01 14.54
C LEU A 175 24.71 8.24 15.03
N VAL A 176 23.54 8.06 15.64
CA VAL A 176 22.74 9.17 16.18
C VAL A 176 23.54 9.94 17.22
N PHE A 177 24.18 9.24 18.16
CA PHE A 177 25.02 9.84 19.18
C PHE A 177 26.15 10.69 18.58
N LEU A 178 26.87 10.13 17.60
CA LEU A 178 27.95 10.83 16.89
C LEU A 178 27.45 12.11 16.19
N LEU A 179 26.29 12.05 15.53
CA LEU A 179 25.72 13.20 14.83
C LEU A 179 25.21 14.28 15.80
N THR A 180 24.70 13.88 16.96
CA THR A 180 24.26 14.83 17.99
C THR A 180 25.44 15.54 18.67
N GLU A 181 26.51 14.83 19.04
CA GLU A 181 27.70 15.45 19.64
C GLU A 181 28.37 16.46 18.70
N ALA A 182 28.51 16.11 17.41
CA ALA A 182 29.09 16.99 16.42
C ALA A 182 28.28 18.28 16.18
N SER A 183 26.99 18.27 16.49
CA SER A 183 26.12 19.45 16.38
C SER A 183 26.34 20.42 17.54
N ASP A 184 26.62 19.92 18.74
CA ASP A 184 26.86 20.72 19.94
C ASP A 184 28.22 21.43 19.89
N GLU A 185 29.28 20.75 19.42
CA GLU A 185 30.62 21.35 19.28
C GLU A 185 30.70 22.46 18.23
N GLY A 186 29.79 22.43 17.23
CA GLY A 186 29.64 23.48 16.22
C GLY A 186 28.93 24.74 16.73
N GLY A 187 28.24 24.68 17.87
CA GLY A 187 27.45 25.77 18.45
C GLY A 187 28.20 26.69 19.42
N GLU A 188 29.32 26.26 19.99
CA GLU A 188 30.08 27.02 21.00
C GLU A 188 31.17 27.95 20.43
N ASN A 189 31.32 28.04 19.10
CA ASN A 189 32.32 28.91 18.45
C ASN A 189 31.72 29.92 17.43
N GLY A 190 30.45 30.31 17.61
CA GLY A 190 29.76 31.32 16.80
C GLY A 190 29.70 32.70 17.46
#